data_AF-A0A965LDS8-F1
#
_entry.id   AF-A0A965LDS8-F1
#
_cell.length_a   1.000
_cell.length_b   1.000
_cell.length_c   1.000
_cell.angle_alpha   90.00
_cell.angle_beta   90.00
_cell.angle_gamma   90.00
#
_symmetry.space_group_name_H-M   'P 1'
#
loop_
_entity.id
_entity.type
_entity.pdbx_description
1 polymer ?
#
loop_
_entity_poly.entity_id
_entity_poly.type
_entity_poly.pdbx_seq_one_letter_code
_entity_poly.pdbx_strand_id
1 'polypeptide(L)'
;MTGAQDMASACGRFYDAVVNRKVRHTDQADMTTAVAGAATRKLGDRWAWSRSTSAVDISPLVAATLALWGAQTLEREVAAVAPVFAY
;
A
#
# COMPACT_ATOMS: atom_id res chain seq x y z
N MET A 1 -13.62 6.90 -7.90
CA MET A 1 -12.54 7.09 -8.89
C MET A 1 -11.33 7.58 -8.14
N THR A 2 -10.23 6.85 -8.15
CA THR A 2 -9.03 7.18 -7.37
C THR A 2 -8.11 8.01 -8.24
N GLY A 3 -8.15 9.34 -8.09
CA GLY A 3 -7.40 10.26 -8.95
C GLY A 3 -5.89 10.18 -8.72
N ALA A 4 -5.10 10.78 -9.62
CA ALA A 4 -3.64 10.82 -9.47
C ALA A 4 -3.18 11.48 -8.15
N GLN A 5 -3.97 12.42 -7.59
CA GLN A 5 -3.72 13.03 -6.29
C GLN A 5 -4.02 12.09 -5.12
N ASP A 6 -5.04 11.24 -5.21
CA ASP A 6 -5.31 10.20 -4.19
C ASP A 6 -4.16 9.20 -4.18
N MET A 7 -3.69 8.81 -5.37
CA MET A 7 -2.56 7.89 -5.51
C MET A 7 -1.27 8.46 -4.90
N ALA A 8 -0.98 9.74 -5.13
CA ALA A 8 0.18 10.41 -4.51
C ALA A 8 0.07 10.48 -2.98
N SER A 9 -1.14 10.73 -2.45
CA SER A 9 -1.40 10.72 -1.01
C SER A 9 -1.22 9.33 -0.40
N ALA A 10 -1.74 8.29 -1.07
CA ALA A 10 -1.62 6.91 -0.64
C ALA A 10 -0.16 6.44 -0.67
N CYS A 11 0.63 6.84 -1.68
CA CYS A 11 2.07 6.55 -1.75
C CYS A 11 2.82 7.12 -0.55
N GLY A 12 2.58 8.40 -0.21
CA GLY A 12 3.17 9.04 0.96
C GLY A 12 2.80 8.33 2.27
N ARG A 13 1.51 7.99 2.45
CA ARG A 13 1.05 7.26 3.63
C ARG A 13 1.66 5.86 3.75
N PHE A 14 1.81 5.15 2.64
CA PHE A 14 2.47 3.85 2.64
C PHE A 14 3.95 3.97 3.02
N TYR A 15 4.65 4.96 2.45
CA TYR A 15 6.03 5.26 2.81
C TYR A 15 6.17 5.55 4.32
N ASP A 16 5.32 6.44 4.86
CA ASP A 16 5.31 6.73 6.28
C ASP A 16 5.01 5.49 7.14
N ALA A 17 4.08 4.63 6.71
CA ALA A 17 3.76 3.42 7.45
C ALA A 17 4.92 2.40 7.45
N VAL A 18 5.71 2.33 6.36
CA VAL A 18 6.94 1.53 6.30
C VAL A 18 8.03 2.13 7.20
N VAL A 19 8.26 3.44 7.13
CA VAL A 19 9.24 4.16 7.97
C VAL A 19 8.91 4.00 9.46
N ASN A 20 7.63 4.13 9.82
CA ASN A 20 7.15 3.94 11.18
C ASN A 20 6.99 2.47 11.60
N ARG A 21 7.40 1.51 10.76
CA ARG A 21 7.28 0.05 11.00
C ARG A 21 5.85 -0.40 11.36
N LYS A 22 4.85 0.28 10.82
CA LYS A 22 3.42 -0.02 11.01
C LYS A 22 2.88 -1.03 10.00
N VAL A 23 3.65 -1.37 8.97
CA VAL A 23 3.31 -2.40 7.97
C VAL A 23 4.27 -3.56 8.14
N ARG A 24 3.72 -4.78 8.11
CA ARG A 24 4.48 -6.01 8.14
C ARG A 24 4.03 -6.87 6.97
N HIS A 25 4.97 -7.16 6.09
CA HIS A 25 4.76 -8.01 4.93
C HIS A 25 5.48 -9.33 5.18
N THR A 26 4.87 -10.46 4.79
CA THR A 26 5.53 -11.76 4.76
C THR A 26 6.58 -11.68 3.67
N ASP A 27 7.85 -12.00 3.96
CA ASP A 27 9.04 -11.80 3.10
C ASP A 27 8.94 -12.45 1.70
N GLN A 28 8.05 -11.94 0.84
CA GLN A 28 7.88 -12.41 -0.53
C GLN A 28 8.95 -11.74 -1.38
N ALA A 29 9.72 -12.56 -2.09
CA ALA A 29 10.80 -12.11 -2.96
C ALA A 29 10.32 -11.04 -3.96
N ASP A 30 9.12 -11.21 -4.51
CA ASP A 30 8.53 -10.28 -5.47
C ASP A 30 8.31 -8.87 -4.89
N MET A 31 7.92 -8.78 -3.62
CA MET A 31 7.75 -7.49 -2.94
C MET A 31 9.10 -6.83 -2.65
N THR A 32 10.09 -7.62 -2.25
CA THR A 32 11.46 -7.13 -2.03
C THR A 32 12.07 -6.60 -3.34
N THR A 33 11.91 -7.34 -4.44
CA THR A 33 12.34 -6.91 -5.78
C THR A 33 11.58 -5.66 -6.23
N ALA A 34 10.26 -5.61 -6.03
CA ALA A 34 9.45 -4.46 -6.39
C ALA A 34 9.87 -3.20 -5.63
N VAL A 35 10.15 -3.29 -4.32
CA VAL A 35 10.66 -2.16 -3.52
C VAL A 35 12.05 -1.72 -4.01
N ALA A 36 12.93 -2.68 -4.34
CA ALA A 36 14.28 -2.38 -4.81
C ALA A 36 14.33 -1.72 -6.20
N GLY A 37 13.43 -2.10 -7.11
CA GLY A 37 13.38 -1.58 -8.47
C GLY A 37 12.31 -0.51 -8.73
N ALA A 38 11.60 -0.06 -7.70
CA ALA A 38 10.55 0.94 -7.82
C ALA A 38 11.12 2.33 -8.12
N ALA A 39 10.62 2.95 -9.17
CA ALA A 39 10.88 4.34 -9.48
C ALA A 39 9.73 5.23 -9.01
N THR A 40 10.06 6.42 -8.52
CA THR A 40 9.08 7.45 -8.14
C THR A 40 9.02 8.54 -9.20
N ARG A 41 7.82 8.99 -9.56
CA ARG A 41 7.60 10.17 -10.41
C ARG A 41 7.12 11.33 -9.56
N LYS A 42 7.69 12.51 -9.80
CA LYS A 42 7.24 13.76 -9.18
C LYS A 42 5.92 14.23 -9.80
N LEU A 43 4.97 14.59 -8.94
CA LEU A 43 3.63 15.06 -9.28
C LEU A 43 3.37 16.37 -8.50
N GLY A 44 3.88 17.48 -9.01
CA GLY A 44 3.90 18.76 -8.30
C GLY A 44 4.78 18.68 -7.06
N ASP A 45 4.22 18.98 -5.89
CA ASP A 45 4.89 18.86 -4.58
C ASP A 45 4.85 17.45 -3.98
N ARG A 46 4.15 16.50 -4.63
CA ARG A 46 4.06 15.11 -4.18
C ARG A 46 4.79 14.19 -5.16
N TRP A 47 4.86 12.92 -4.80
CA TRP A 47 5.40 11.88 -5.65
C TRP A 47 4.50 10.64 -5.63
N ALA A 48 4.54 9.86 -6.70
CA ALA A 48 3.79 8.62 -6.83
C ALA A 48 4.66 7.55 -7.49
N TRP A 49 4.31 6.27 -7.32
CA TRP A 49 5.01 5.16 -7.98
C TRP A 49 4.85 5.24 -9.51
N SER A 50 5.96 5.10 -10.23
CA SER A 50 6.01 5.19 -11.69
C SER A 50 6.22 3.83 -12.32
N ARG A 51 5.14 3.20 -12.80
CA ARG A 51 5.20 1.90 -13.51
C ARG A 51 6.02 1.96 -14.78
N SER A 52 6.01 3.10 -15.48
CA SER A 52 6.75 3.28 -16.73
C SER A 52 8.25 3.46 -16.54
N THR A 53 8.69 3.87 -15.34
CA THR A 53 10.09 4.17 -15.04
C THR A 53 10.72 3.11 -14.14
N SER A 54 9.90 2.22 -13.57
CA SER A 54 10.40 1.14 -12.71
C SER A 54 11.04 0.05 -13.55
N ALA A 55 12.17 -0.47 -13.10
CA ALA A 55 12.94 -1.49 -13.81
C ALA A 55 12.35 -2.91 -13.67
N VAL A 56 11.41 -3.06 -12.73
CA VAL A 56 10.77 -4.33 -12.35
C VAL A 56 9.27 -4.14 -12.27
N ASP A 57 8.52 -5.25 -12.18
CA ASP A 57 7.09 -5.17 -11.93
C ASP A 57 6.82 -4.67 -10.51
N ILE A 58 6.17 -3.51 -10.42
CA ILE A 58 5.79 -2.86 -9.16
C ILE A 58 4.32 -3.12 -8.80
N SER A 59 3.62 -3.98 -9.52
CA SER A 59 2.24 -4.39 -9.22
C SER A 59 2.02 -4.77 -7.75
N PRO A 60 2.88 -5.58 -7.08
CA PRO A 60 2.70 -5.89 -5.66
C PRO A 60 2.84 -4.66 -4.75
N LEU A 61 3.72 -3.72 -5.08
CA LEU A 61 3.91 -2.47 -4.32
C LEU A 61 2.69 -1.55 -4.43
N VAL A 62 2.15 -1.41 -5.65
CA VAL A 62 0.93 -0.62 -5.89
C VAL A 62 -0.26 -1.27 -5.21
N ALA A 63 -0.39 -2.60 -5.28
CA ALA A 63 -1.42 -3.35 -4.57
C ALA A 63 -1.35 -3.15 -3.06
N ALA A 64 -0.16 -3.23 -2.45
CA ALA A 64 0.03 -2.97 -1.02
C ALA A 64 -0.32 -1.53 -0.62
N THR A 65 0.03 -0.56 -1.46
CA THR A 65 -0.30 0.86 -1.26
C THR A 65 -1.83 1.07 -1.27
N LEU A 66 -2.53 0.47 -2.24
CA LEU A 66 -3.98 0.52 -2.33
C LEU A 66 -4.67 -0.25 -1.19
N ALA A 67 -4.13 -1.41 -0.80
CA ALA A 67 -4.65 -2.20 0.31
C ALA A 67 -4.54 -1.44 1.64
N LEU A 68 -3.42 -0.76 1.89
CA LEU A 68 -3.28 0.10 3.07
C LEU A 68 -4.25 1.27 3.03
N TRP A 69 -4.40 1.91 1.88
CA TRP A 69 -5.33 3.03 1.74
C TRP A 69 -6.77 2.58 1.96
N GLY A 70 -7.17 1.46 1.35
CA GLY A 70 -8.46 0.81 1.58
C GLY A 70 -8.67 0.42 3.05
N ALA A 71 -7.67 -0.15 3.72
CA ALA A 71 -7.77 -0.50 5.15
C ALA A 71 -7.88 0.72 6.09
N GLN A 72 -7.47 1.91 5.63
CA GLN A 72 -7.60 3.16 6.39
C GLN A 72 -8.90 3.92 6.08
N THR A 73 -9.43 3.77 4.86
CA THR A 73 -10.67 4.45 4.44
C THR A 73 -11.91 3.60 4.67
N LEU A 74 -11.79 2.28 4.56
CA LEU A 74 -12.82 1.35 4.99
C LEU A 74 -12.79 1.29 6.51
N GLU A 75 -13.86 1.75 7.14
CA GLU A 75 -14.10 1.42 8.54
C GLU A 75 -14.03 -0.09 8.68
N ARG A 76 -13.18 -0.57 9.59
CA ARG A 76 -13.16 -1.99 9.91
C ARG A 76 -14.50 -2.30 10.56
N GLU A 77 -15.45 -2.86 9.81
CA GLU A 77 -16.52 -3.64 10.41
C GLU A 77 -15.82 -4.74 11.22
N VAL A 78 -15.77 -4.54 12.52
CA VAL A 78 -15.44 -5.61 13.45
C VAL A 78 -16.64 -6.54 13.34
N ALA A 79 -16.52 -7.55 12.49
CA ALA A 79 -17.43 -8.68 12.51
C ALA A 79 -17.36 -9.23 13.93
N ALA A 80 -18.39 -8.95 14.72
CA ALA A 80 -18.56 -9.51 16.04
C ALA A 80 -18.68 -11.01 15.83
N VAL A 81 -17.57 -11.72 15.98
CA VAL A 81 -17.57 -13.18 16.13
C VAL A 81 -18.30 -13.44 17.43
N ALA A 82 -19.59 -13.76 17.34
CA ALA A 82 -20.33 -14.31 18.45
C ALA A 82 -19.58 -15.58 18.90
N PRO A 83 -19.26 -15.73 20.19
CA PRO A 83 -18.60 -16.93 20.67
C PRO A 83 -19.50 -18.13 20.37
N VAL A 84 -19.03 -19.03 19.51
CA VAL A 84 -19.67 -20.33 19.26
C VAL A 84 -19.33 -21.23 20.45
N PHE A 85 -19.91 -20.93 21.61
CA PHE A 85 -20.01 -21.84 22.74
C PHE A 85 -21.34 -21.57 23.43
N ALA A 86 -22.38 -22.26 22.97
CA ALA A 86 -23.61 -22.50 23.72
C ALA A 86 -24.01 -23.96 23.50
N TYR A 87 -23.74 -24.74 24.56
CA TYR A 87 -24.09 -26.12 24.93
C TYR A 87 -24.67 -27.07 23.87
#